data_AF-A0ABD2PUD1-F1
#
_entry.id   AF-A0ABD2PUD1-F1
#
_cell.length_a   1.000
_cell.length_b   1.000
_cell.length_c   1.000
_cell.angle_alpha   90.00
_cell.angle_beta   90.00
_cell.angle_gamma   90.00
#
_symmetry.space_group_name_H-M   'P 1'
#
loop_
_entity.id
_entity.type
_entity.pdbx_description
1 polymer ?
#
loop_
_entity_poly.entity_id
_entity_poly.type
_entity_poly.pdbx_seq_one_letter_code
_entity_poly.pdbx_strand_id
1 'polypeptide(L)'
;MQKAHNFDALIPHWYHFSCFFNKHRVASTAAIQNFDSIRYEDQKKIEEKIESPLSGATKVSKDDLTVRRAKARDKDCLQCGEKPENKVDLVVHNKVATVEIFHAKCFIEARPDVDLRELASYFSLKEEDRTQIDQWLESRPKKRKASTSAEEPKQKMTALDRKLKEQSDGMWKIRQCLDQEVTKDALIGLLEFNDQSVPAGQTRLLDALQDAMYFGALKPCPDCPKGRLYYHNGMFRCNGMIDEWTHCPYSSTKPPRKAFGVPREYCDVPLL
;
A
#
# COMPACT_ATOMS: atom_id res chain seq x y z
N MET A 1 -11.61 -6.24 -6.11
CA MET A 1 -12.67 -5.97 -7.11
C MET A 1 -13.77 -7.02 -6.94
N GLN A 2 -15.01 -6.72 -7.35
CA GLN A 2 -16.12 -7.69 -7.29
C GLN A 2 -16.63 -7.97 -8.70
N LYS A 3 -16.96 -9.23 -9.01
CA LYS A 3 -17.55 -9.58 -10.31
C LYS A 3 -18.91 -8.89 -10.45
N ALA A 4 -19.13 -8.20 -11.56
CA ALA A 4 -20.43 -7.62 -11.87
C ALA A 4 -21.46 -8.76 -12.04
N HIS A 5 -22.66 -8.54 -11.53
CA HIS A 5 -23.72 -9.57 -11.59
C HIS A 5 -24.22 -9.80 -13.03
N ASN A 6 -24.24 -8.75 -13.84
CA ASN A 6 -24.91 -8.75 -15.14
C ASN A 6 -23.94 -8.79 -16.34
N PHE A 7 -22.63 -8.70 -16.11
CA PHE A 7 -21.62 -8.72 -17.18
C PHE A 7 -20.29 -9.24 -16.66
N ASP A 8 -19.46 -9.81 -17.53
CA ASP A 8 -18.15 -10.37 -17.19
C ASP A 8 -17.08 -9.28 -17.02
N ALA A 9 -17.32 -8.31 -16.13
CA ALA A 9 -16.30 -7.37 -15.70
C ALA A 9 -16.12 -7.36 -14.18
N LEU A 10 -14.98 -6.83 -13.77
CA LEU A 10 -14.64 -6.58 -12.38
C LEU A 10 -14.93 -5.12 -12.05
N ILE A 11 -15.79 -4.89 -11.06
CA ILE A 11 -16.11 -3.56 -10.55
C ILE A 11 -15.06 -3.16 -9.50
N PRO A 12 -14.36 -2.04 -9.69
CA PRO A 12 -13.50 -1.49 -8.66
C PRO A 12 -14.36 -0.88 -7.54
N HIS A 13 -14.00 -1.19 -6.29
CA HIS A 13 -14.61 -0.58 -5.11
C HIS A 13 -13.61 0.38 -4.48
N TRP A 14 -14.09 1.59 -4.14
CA TRP A 14 -13.29 2.60 -3.47
C TRP A 14 -13.44 2.45 -1.96
N TYR A 15 -12.32 2.54 -1.25
CA TYR A 15 -12.28 2.41 0.20
C TYR A 15 -11.51 3.58 0.78
N HIS A 16 -11.93 4.07 1.95
CA HIS A 16 -11.04 4.84 2.81
C HIS A 16 -9.85 3.96 3.23
N PHE A 17 -8.70 4.60 3.48
CA PHE A 17 -7.47 3.90 3.84
C PHE A 17 -7.66 2.88 4.98
N SER A 18 -8.24 3.29 6.11
CA SER A 18 -8.52 2.40 7.24
C SER A 18 -9.52 1.29 6.88
N CYS A 19 -10.60 1.62 6.18
CA CYS A 19 -11.61 0.64 5.77
C CYS A 19 -11.05 -0.43 4.83
N PHE A 20 -10.07 -0.07 3.99
CA PHE A 20 -9.40 -1.02 3.10
C PHE A 20 -8.63 -2.05 3.90
N PHE A 21 -7.71 -1.62 4.78
CA PHE A 21 -6.87 -2.51 5.58
C PHE A 21 -7.64 -3.28 6.66
N ASN A 22 -8.81 -2.81 7.08
CA ASN A 22 -9.69 -3.56 7.96
C ASN A 22 -10.39 -4.74 7.27
N LYS A 23 -10.66 -4.63 5.95
CA LYS A 23 -11.39 -5.64 5.18
C LYS A 23 -10.49 -6.54 4.34
N HIS A 24 -9.37 -6.00 3.88
CA HIS A 24 -8.48 -6.64 2.91
C HIS A 24 -7.09 -6.77 3.51
N ARG A 25 -6.50 -7.96 3.37
CA ARG A 25 -5.11 -8.23 3.74
C ARG A 25 -4.24 -8.19 2.49
N VAL A 26 -3.24 -7.31 2.49
CA VAL A 26 -2.24 -7.24 1.43
C VAL A 26 -0.98 -7.95 1.92
N ALA A 27 -0.52 -8.96 1.18
CA ALA A 27 0.64 -9.76 1.59
C ALA A 27 1.97 -9.00 1.46
N SER A 28 2.10 -8.15 0.44
CA SER A 28 3.28 -7.33 0.20
C SER A 28 2.94 -6.12 -0.67
N THR A 29 3.79 -5.10 -0.66
CA THR A 29 3.64 -3.91 -1.51
C THR A 29 3.61 -4.25 -3.01
N ALA A 30 4.27 -5.34 -3.42
CA ALA A 30 4.25 -5.83 -4.82
C ALA A 30 2.84 -6.25 -5.30
N ALA A 31 1.92 -6.57 -4.40
CA ALA A 31 0.53 -6.86 -4.75
C ALA A 31 -0.30 -5.59 -5.06
N ILE A 32 0.25 -4.41 -4.78
CA ILE A 32 -0.39 -3.12 -5.05
C ILE A 32 0.17 -2.60 -6.38
N GLN A 33 -0.66 -2.57 -7.40
CA GLN A 33 -0.28 -2.06 -8.71
C GLN A 33 0.12 -0.58 -8.62
N ASN A 34 1.26 -0.23 -9.23
CA ASN A 34 1.82 1.13 -9.27
C ASN A 34 2.08 1.73 -7.87
N PHE A 35 2.42 0.90 -6.89
CA PHE A 35 2.82 1.33 -5.56
C PHE A 35 3.95 2.36 -5.58
N ASP A 36 4.90 2.24 -6.50
CA ASP A 36 6.05 3.14 -6.56
C ASP A 36 5.68 4.57 -7.02
N SER A 37 4.50 4.76 -7.62
CA SER A 37 4.04 6.06 -8.15
C SER A 37 3.30 6.92 -7.12
N ILE A 38 2.85 6.34 -6.00
CA ILE A 38 2.18 7.11 -4.95
C ILE A 38 3.17 7.92 -4.11
N ARG A 39 2.69 8.88 -3.32
CA ARG A 39 3.55 9.74 -2.48
C ARG A 39 4.39 8.89 -1.53
N TYR A 40 5.64 9.30 -1.32
CA TYR A 40 6.55 8.62 -0.39
C TYR A 40 5.94 8.41 1.00
N GLU A 41 5.26 9.42 1.54
CA GLU A 41 4.60 9.31 2.85
C GLU A 41 3.47 8.28 2.85
N ASP A 42 2.73 8.14 1.75
CA ASP A 42 1.67 7.16 1.64
C ASP A 42 2.23 5.75 1.38
N GLN A 43 3.36 5.63 0.68
CA GLN A 43 4.11 4.37 0.58
C GLN A 43 4.51 3.88 1.97
N LYS A 44 5.10 4.75 2.80
CA LYS A 44 5.51 4.41 4.17
C LYS A 44 4.33 4.02 5.05
N LYS A 45 3.20 4.76 4.98
CA LYS A 45 1.98 4.37 5.71
C LYS A 45 1.46 2.99 5.31
N ILE A 46 1.55 2.64 4.02
CA ILE A 46 1.13 1.32 3.53
C ILE A 46 2.11 0.24 3.99
N GLU A 47 3.43 0.47 3.87
CA GLU A 47 4.46 -0.43 4.38
C GLU A 47 4.24 -0.72 5.88
N GLU A 48 4.05 0.31 6.69
CA GLU A 48 3.76 0.20 8.12
C GLU A 48 2.46 -0.57 8.39
N LYS A 49 1.41 -0.41 7.56
CA LYS A 49 0.16 -1.17 7.70
C LYS A 49 0.29 -2.63 7.29
N ILE A 50 1.14 -2.94 6.32
CA ILE A 50 1.42 -4.32 5.90
C ILE A 50 2.30 -5.03 6.94
N GLU A 51 3.31 -4.35 7.48
CA GLU A 51 4.18 -4.87 8.54
C GLU A 51 3.47 -4.94 9.90
N SER A 52 2.51 -4.05 10.14
CA SER A 52 1.69 -4.01 11.35
C SER A 52 0.20 -4.07 11.00
N PRO A 53 -0.33 -5.25 10.63
CA PRO A 53 -1.74 -5.43 10.25
C PRO A 53 -2.74 -5.02 11.35
N LEU A 54 -2.27 -4.68 12.55
CA LEU A 54 -3.08 -4.31 13.72
C LEU A 54 -2.86 -2.89 14.25
N SER A 55 -2.05 -2.05 13.59
CA SER A 55 -1.84 -0.65 14.02
C SER A 55 -3.05 0.27 13.76
N GLY A 56 -4.16 -0.27 13.24
CA GLY A 56 -5.44 0.46 13.10
C GLY A 56 -6.22 0.59 14.41
N ALA A 57 -5.68 0.09 15.51
CA ALA A 57 -6.36 0.06 16.79
C ALA A 57 -6.33 1.43 17.47
N THR A 58 -7.49 2.08 17.47
CA THR A 58 -8.06 2.73 18.66
C THR A 58 -7.55 2.04 19.93
N LYS A 59 -7.05 2.79 20.92
CA LYS A 59 -6.63 2.24 22.23
C LYS A 59 -7.66 1.20 22.70
N VAL A 60 -7.31 -0.09 22.65
CA VAL A 60 -8.23 -1.15 23.05
C VAL A 60 -8.24 -1.18 24.56
N SER A 61 -9.36 -0.82 25.18
CA SER A 61 -9.56 -0.97 26.62
C SER A 61 -9.50 -2.45 26.99
N LYS A 62 -8.94 -2.77 28.16
CA LYS A 62 -8.94 -4.14 28.69
C LYS A 62 -10.35 -4.73 28.77
N ASP A 63 -11.36 -3.87 28.97
CA ASP A 63 -12.78 -4.25 29.08
C ASP A 63 -13.41 -4.73 27.76
N ASP A 64 -12.79 -4.42 26.62
CA ASP A 64 -13.29 -4.80 25.29
C ASP A 64 -12.71 -6.13 24.79
N LEU A 65 -11.75 -6.70 25.53
CA LEU A 65 -11.07 -7.94 25.20
C LEU A 65 -11.61 -9.08 26.04
N THR A 66 -11.98 -10.17 25.37
CA THR A 66 -12.37 -11.40 26.05
C THR A 66 -11.62 -12.59 25.46
N VAL A 67 -10.94 -13.37 26.30
CA VAL A 67 -10.30 -14.64 25.93
C VAL A 67 -11.24 -15.81 26.25
N ARG A 68 -11.42 -16.71 25.28
CA ARG A 68 -12.27 -17.90 25.42
C ARG A 68 -11.84 -18.99 24.46
N ARG A 69 -12.30 -20.22 24.67
CA ARG A 69 -12.17 -21.28 23.66
C ARG A 69 -12.98 -20.96 22.40
N ALA A 70 -12.45 -21.32 21.24
CA ALA A 70 -13.07 -21.14 19.94
C ALA A 70 -14.43 -21.86 19.83
N LYS A 71 -15.32 -21.34 19.00
CA LYS A 71 -16.64 -21.89 18.68
C LYS A 71 -16.79 -22.00 17.16
N ALA A 72 -17.63 -22.93 16.67
CA ALA A 72 -17.71 -23.25 15.23
C ALA A 72 -18.07 -22.07 14.32
N ARG A 73 -18.76 -21.10 14.91
CA ARG A 73 -19.22 -19.85 14.29
C ARG A 73 -18.18 -18.74 14.31
N ASP A 74 -17.04 -18.94 14.97
CA ASP A 74 -15.98 -17.97 15.00
C ASP A 74 -15.38 -17.83 13.59
N LYS A 75 -15.15 -16.58 13.22
CA LYS A 75 -14.43 -16.18 12.01
C LYS A 75 -12.97 -16.59 12.07
N ASP A 76 -12.32 -16.52 10.92
CA ASP A 76 -10.90 -16.81 10.78
C ASP A 76 -10.05 -15.81 11.59
N CYS A 77 -8.92 -16.30 12.10
CA CYS A 77 -7.99 -15.51 12.90
C CYS A 77 -7.47 -14.33 12.06
N LEU A 78 -7.57 -13.10 12.58
CA LEU A 78 -7.18 -11.90 11.84
C LEU A 78 -5.65 -11.83 11.55
N GLN A 79 -4.83 -12.49 12.37
CA GLN A 79 -3.37 -12.46 12.23
C GLN A 79 -2.83 -13.50 11.23
N CYS A 80 -3.28 -14.75 11.30
CA CYS A 80 -2.80 -15.82 10.41
C CYS A 80 -3.74 -16.10 9.24
N GLY A 81 -5.04 -15.79 9.34
CA GLY A 81 -6.06 -16.08 8.33
C GLY A 81 -6.61 -17.51 8.40
N GLU A 82 -6.17 -18.31 9.37
CA GLU A 82 -6.64 -19.68 9.57
C GLU A 82 -7.84 -19.73 10.51
N LYS A 83 -8.71 -20.71 10.30
CA LYS A 83 -9.92 -20.89 11.12
C LYS A 83 -9.55 -21.56 12.46
N PRO A 84 -9.93 -20.97 13.60
CA PRO A 84 -9.66 -21.58 14.90
C PRO A 84 -10.47 -22.87 15.09
N GLU A 85 -9.81 -23.91 15.62
CA GLU A 85 -10.45 -25.17 15.98
C GLU A 85 -11.16 -25.08 17.34
N ASN A 86 -12.47 -25.31 17.34
CA ASN A 86 -13.35 -25.17 18.51
C ASN A 86 -12.94 -25.96 19.77
N LYS A 87 -12.12 -27.00 19.58
CA LYS A 87 -11.71 -27.90 20.65
C LYS A 87 -10.29 -27.63 21.15
N VAL A 88 -9.48 -26.90 20.40
CA VAL A 88 -8.05 -26.78 20.64
C VAL A 88 -7.64 -25.32 20.80
N ASP A 89 -8.22 -24.42 20.01
CA ASP A 89 -7.74 -23.04 19.94
C ASP A 89 -8.44 -22.11 20.92
N LEU A 90 -7.62 -21.28 21.55
CA LEU A 90 -8.05 -20.13 22.32
C LEU A 90 -8.15 -18.91 21.42
N VAL A 91 -9.21 -18.14 21.58
CA VAL A 91 -9.44 -16.92 20.82
C VAL A 91 -9.60 -15.70 21.71
N VAL A 92 -9.03 -14.59 21.26
CA VAL A 92 -9.25 -13.25 21.82
C VAL A 92 -10.25 -12.52 20.94
N HIS A 93 -11.31 -12.02 21.56
CA HIS A 93 -12.42 -11.33 20.91
C HIS A 93 -12.41 -9.85 21.30
N ASN A 94 -12.36 -8.96 20.30
CA ASN A 94 -12.39 -7.52 20.45
C ASN A 94 -13.76 -6.95 20.02
N LYS A 95 -14.38 -6.12 20.86
CA LYS A 95 -15.74 -5.58 20.66
C LYS A 95 -15.82 -4.24 19.92
N VAL A 96 -14.70 -3.51 19.75
CA VAL A 96 -14.75 -2.04 19.46
C VAL A 96 -15.12 -1.68 18.01
N ALA A 97 -14.72 -2.45 16.98
CA ALA A 97 -14.86 -1.98 15.59
C ALA A 97 -15.52 -2.99 14.63
N THR A 98 -15.43 -4.27 14.93
CA THR A 98 -16.07 -5.42 14.30
C THR A 98 -15.63 -6.59 15.18
N VAL A 99 -16.40 -7.66 15.30
CA VAL A 99 -15.96 -8.85 16.04
C VAL A 99 -14.70 -9.42 15.38
N GLU A 100 -13.54 -9.00 15.87
CA GLU A 100 -12.22 -9.48 15.47
C GLU A 100 -11.86 -10.65 16.37
N ILE A 101 -11.38 -11.72 15.74
CA ILE A 101 -11.02 -12.97 16.41
C ILE A 101 -9.55 -13.21 16.11
N PHE A 102 -8.78 -13.47 17.16
CA PHE A 102 -7.36 -13.82 17.07
C PHE A 102 -7.12 -15.13 17.79
N HIS A 103 -6.27 -16.02 17.27
CA HIS A 103 -5.68 -17.05 18.13
C HIS A 103 -4.95 -16.38 19.29
N ALA A 104 -5.03 -16.95 20.50
CA ALA A 104 -4.39 -16.38 21.68
C ALA A 104 -2.88 -16.21 21.47
N LYS A 105 -2.20 -17.22 20.89
CA LYS A 105 -0.78 -17.13 20.51
C LYS A 105 -0.51 -15.99 19.53
N CYS A 106 -1.30 -15.88 18.46
CA CYS A 106 -1.17 -14.80 17.48
C CYS A 106 -1.40 -13.42 18.09
N PHE A 107 -2.35 -13.28 19.02
CA PHE A 107 -2.60 -12.04 19.74
C PHE A 107 -1.43 -11.67 20.65
N ILE A 108 -0.87 -12.66 21.36
CA ILE A 108 0.28 -12.48 22.24
C ILE A 108 1.51 -11.97 21.47
N GLU A 109 1.73 -12.48 20.25
CA GLU A 109 2.82 -12.06 19.36
C GLU A 109 2.58 -10.66 18.77
N ALA A 110 1.33 -10.36 18.40
CA ALA A 110 1.01 -9.12 17.70
C ALA A 110 0.78 -7.92 18.66
N ARG A 111 0.36 -8.17 19.91
CA ARG A 111 0.12 -7.17 20.95
C ARG A 111 0.86 -7.53 22.25
N PRO A 112 2.19 -7.32 22.30
CA PRO A 112 2.96 -7.57 23.51
C PRO A 112 2.61 -6.61 24.66
N ASP A 113 1.98 -5.48 24.35
CA ASP A 113 1.53 -4.43 25.28
C ASP A 113 0.36 -4.85 26.16
N VAL A 114 -0.41 -5.87 25.75
CA VAL A 114 -1.55 -6.39 26.50
C VAL A 114 -1.17 -7.71 27.16
N ASP A 115 -1.36 -7.79 28.48
CA ASP A 115 -1.24 -9.03 29.24
C ASP A 115 -2.62 -9.69 29.35
N LEU A 116 -2.77 -10.87 28.75
CA LEU A 116 -4.04 -11.60 28.77
C LEU A 116 -4.47 -12.02 30.19
N ARG A 117 -3.52 -12.11 31.14
CA ARG A 117 -3.80 -12.45 32.54
C ARG A 117 -4.59 -11.36 33.28
N GLU A 118 -4.58 -10.15 32.75
CA GLU A 118 -5.32 -9.01 33.32
C GLU A 118 -6.79 -9.00 32.89
N LEU A 119 -7.20 -9.86 31.96
CA LEU A 119 -8.58 -9.94 31.49
C LEU A 119 -9.45 -10.72 32.48
N ALA A 120 -10.63 -10.20 32.82
CA ALA A 120 -11.58 -10.91 33.69
C ALA A 120 -11.94 -12.31 33.14
N SER A 121 -11.99 -12.45 31.81
CA SER A 121 -12.27 -13.72 31.14
C SER A 121 -11.16 -14.77 31.31
N TYR A 122 -9.91 -14.37 31.59
CA TYR A 122 -8.80 -15.30 31.82
C TYR A 122 -9.06 -16.17 33.05
N PHE A 123 -9.56 -15.56 34.14
CA PHE A 123 -9.95 -16.26 35.36
C PHE A 123 -11.18 -17.16 35.20
N SER A 124 -11.84 -17.15 34.04
CA SER A 124 -12.95 -18.05 33.70
C SER A 124 -12.53 -19.25 32.85
N LEU A 125 -11.27 -19.29 32.38
CA LEU A 125 -10.73 -20.41 31.58
C LEU A 125 -10.41 -21.63 32.45
N LYS A 126 -10.27 -22.81 31.82
CA LYS A 126 -9.75 -24.01 32.47
C LYS A 126 -8.26 -23.84 32.83
N GLU A 127 -7.79 -24.57 33.82
CA GLU A 127 -6.38 -24.53 34.27
C GLU A 127 -5.40 -24.91 33.14
N GLU A 128 -5.75 -25.90 32.32
CA GLU A 128 -5.01 -26.28 31.10
C GLU A 128 -4.82 -25.09 30.13
N ASP A 129 -5.90 -24.34 29.90
CA ASP A 129 -5.89 -23.20 28.97
C ASP A 129 -5.10 -22.00 29.55
N ARG A 130 -5.14 -21.82 30.88
CA ARG A 130 -4.38 -20.77 31.58
C ARG A 130 -2.88 -21.04 31.53
N THR A 131 -2.48 -22.28 31.83
CA THR A 131 -1.06 -22.67 31.79
C THR A 131 -0.49 -22.55 30.37
N GLN A 132 -1.29 -22.85 29.35
CA GLN A 132 -0.88 -22.65 27.95
C GLN A 132 -0.66 -21.17 27.60
N ILE A 133 -1.57 -20.27 28.04
CA ILE A 133 -1.39 -18.82 27.87
C ILE A 133 -0.15 -18.33 28.62
N ASP A 134 0.06 -18.79 29.85
CA ASP A 134 1.22 -18.39 30.66
C ASP A 134 2.53 -18.83 30.00
N GLN A 135 2.57 -20.06 29.49
CA GLN A 135 3.73 -20.56 28.75
C GLN A 135 3.99 -19.73 27.48
N TRP A 136 2.96 -19.31 26.75
CA TRP A 136 3.11 -18.41 25.60
C TRP A 136 3.57 -17.00 25.98
N LEU A 137 3.13 -16.48 27.13
CA LEU A 137 3.59 -15.19 27.66
C LEU A 137 5.05 -15.26 28.12
N GLU A 138 5.48 -16.37 28.71
CA GLU A 138 6.84 -16.60 29.20
C GLU A 138 7.84 -16.91 28.08
N SER A 139 7.41 -17.63 27.04
CA SER A 139 8.20 -17.92 25.83
C SER A 139 8.33 -16.72 24.88
N ARG A 140 7.78 -15.56 25.25
CA ARG A 140 8.00 -14.31 24.51
C ARG A 140 9.50 -13.99 24.44
N PRO A 141 10.05 -13.68 23.26
CA PRO A 141 11.38 -13.08 23.19
C PRO A 141 11.33 -11.74 23.95
N LYS A 142 12.07 -11.64 25.06
CA LYS A 142 12.14 -10.43 25.90
C LYS A 142 12.70 -9.25 25.09
N LYS A 143 11.85 -8.48 24.40
CA LYS A 143 12.17 -7.08 24.09
C LYS A 143 12.10 -6.32 25.42
N ARG A 144 13.23 -5.71 25.80
CA ARG A 144 13.42 -4.95 27.04
C ARG A 144 12.27 -3.96 27.25
N LYS A 145 11.78 -3.84 28.48
CA LYS A 145 10.83 -2.81 28.92
C LYS A 145 11.31 -1.44 28.45
N ALA A 146 10.61 -0.86 27.48
CA ALA A 146 10.62 0.58 27.30
C ALA A 146 9.77 1.16 28.42
N SER A 147 10.43 1.77 29.40
CA SER A 147 9.80 2.77 30.27
C SER A 147 9.08 3.79 29.39
N THR A 148 7.91 4.20 29.85
CA THR A 148 7.11 5.32 29.35
C THR A 148 7.95 6.49 28.82
N SER A 149 8.13 6.51 27.51
CA SER A 149 8.32 7.71 26.71
C SER A 149 7.78 7.36 25.32
N ALA A 150 6.78 8.11 24.89
CA ALA A 150 6.27 8.07 23.54
C ALA A 150 7.40 8.53 22.59
N GLU A 151 8.22 7.60 22.14
CA GLU A 151 9.01 7.74 20.93
C GLU A 151 8.66 6.58 20.03
N GLU A 152 7.90 6.90 18.99
CA GLU A 152 7.75 6.09 17.79
C GLU A 152 9.11 5.51 17.40
N PRO A 153 9.22 4.21 17.05
CA PRO A 153 10.43 3.71 16.45
C PRO A 153 10.52 4.30 15.04
N LYS A 154 11.06 5.52 14.93
CA LYS A 154 11.53 6.08 13.67
C LYS A 154 12.61 5.12 13.18
N GLN A 155 12.27 4.24 12.25
CA GLN A 155 13.27 3.56 11.43
C GLN A 155 14.23 4.64 10.94
N LYS A 156 15.52 4.49 11.23
CA LYS A 156 16.55 5.44 10.81
C LYS A 156 16.51 5.50 9.29
N MET A 157 15.95 6.59 8.76
CA MET A 157 15.80 6.84 7.33
C MET A 157 17.17 6.70 6.66
N THR A 158 17.30 5.78 5.71
CA THR A 158 18.58 5.54 5.04
C THR A 158 18.92 6.70 4.09
N ALA A 159 20.17 6.79 3.66
CA ALA A 159 20.56 7.78 2.65
C ALA A 159 19.81 7.60 1.32
N LEU A 160 19.40 6.36 1.01
CA LEU A 160 18.58 6.03 -0.15
C LEU A 160 17.14 6.51 0.04
N ASP A 161 16.56 6.26 1.20
CA ASP A 161 15.20 6.73 1.55
C ASP A 161 15.08 8.24 1.45
N ARG A 162 16.10 8.99 1.89
CA ARG A 162 16.10 10.44 1.77
C ARG A 162 16.05 10.89 0.31
N LYS A 163 16.85 10.27 -0.57
CA LYS A 163 16.85 10.58 -2.01
C LYS A 163 15.52 10.22 -2.67
N LEU A 164 14.93 9.08 -2.30
CA LEU A 164 13.61 8.67 -2.79
C LEU A 164 12.52 9.66 -2.34
N LYS A 165 12.59 10.14 -1.10
CA LYS A 165 11.69 11.19 -0.61
C LYS A 165 11.84 12.48 -1.39
N GLU A 166 13.08 12.99 -1.53
CA GLU A 166 13.37 14.22 -2.30
C GLU A 166 12.87 14.13 -3.74
N GLN A 167 13.10 12.99 -4.40
CA GLN A 167 12.60 12.70 -5.74
C GLN A 167 11.07 12.72 -5.78
N SER A 168 10.40 12.03 -4.86
CA SER A 168 8.94 11.99 -4.77
C SER A 168 8.36 13.38 -4.56
N ASP A 169 8.91 14.15 -3.60
CA ASP A 169 8.43 15.50 -3.28
C ASP A 169 8.60 16.46 -4.46
N GLY A 170 9.73 16.40 -5.18
CA GLY A 170 9.96 17.23 -6.37
C GLY A 170 8.97 16.92 -7.50
N MET A 171 8.75 15.62 -7.74
CA MET A 171 7.78 15.12 -8.71
C MET A 171 6.34 15.55 -8.37
N TRP A 172 5.91 15.42 -7.12
CA TRP A 172 4.56 15.81 -6.70
C TRP A 172 4.33 17.33 -6.70
N LYS A 173 5.37 18.15 -6.51
CA LYS A 173 5.27 19.60 -6.68
C LYS A 173 4.95 19.99 -8.11
N ILE A 174 5.68 19.44 -9.09
CA ILE A 174 5.41 19.66 -10.52
C ILE A 174 3.97 19.26 -10.84
N ARG A 175 3.54 18.09 -10.34
CA ARG A 175 2.16 17.63 -10.53
C ARG A 175 1.11 18.63 -10.06
N GLN A 176 1.28 19.16 -8.85
CA GLN A 176 0.32 20.07 -8.24
C GLN A 176 0.22 21.37 -9.03
N CYS A 177 1.36 21.90 -9.48
CA CYS A 177 1.38 23.10 -10.31
C CYS A 177 0.75 22.85 -11.68
N LEU A 178 1.03 21.71 -12.33
CA LEU A 178 0.37 21.33 -13.58
C LEU A 178 -1.15 21.21 -13.44
N ASP A 179 -1.64 20.64 -12.33
CA ASP A 179 -3.08 20.49 -12.08
C ASP A 179 -3.78 21.83 -11.79
N GLN A 180 -3.04 22.82 -11.28
CA GLN A 180 -3.56 24.16 -10.99
C GLN A 180 -3.50 25.11 -12.18
N GLU A 181 -2.42 25.06 -12.97
CA GLU A 181 -2.10 26.08 -13.97
C GLU A 181 -2.37 25.63 -15.41
N VAL A 182 -2.42 24.32 -15.68
CA VAL A 182 -2.47 23.78 -17.05
C VAL A 182 -3.78 23.06 -17.32
N THR A 183 -4.45 23.43 -18.41
CA THR A 183 -5.70 22.78 -18.84
C THR A 183 -5.42 21.40 -19.42
N LYS A 184 -6.44 20.52 -19.39
CA LYS A 184 -6.32 19.15 -19.92
C LYS A 184 -5.86 19.09 -21.38
N ASP A 185 -6.33 20.01 -22.22
CA ASP A 185 -5.97 20.05 -23.64
C ASP A 185 -4.50 20.48 -23.82
N ALA A 186 -4.02 21.40 -22.99
CA ALA A 186 -2.62 21.79 -22.96
C ALA A 186 -1.71 20.63 -22.46
N LEU A 187 -2.15 19.86 -21.46
CA LEU A 187 -1.42 18.66 -21.01
C LEU A 187 -1.23 17.66 -22.15
N ILE A 188 -2.27 17.47 -22.99
CA ILE A 188 -2.20 16.60 -24.16
C ILE A 188 -1.22 17.17 -25.19
N GLY A 189 -1.34 18.46 -25.53
CA GLY A 189 -0.45 19.11 -26.49
C GLY A 189 1.03 19.08 -26.07
N LEU A 190 1.32 19.23 -24.78
CA LEU A 190 2.69 19.13 -24.24
C LEU A 190 3.28 17.72 -24.41
N LEU A 191 2.48 16.67 -24.17
CA LEU A 191 2.91 15.30 -24.37
C LEU A 191 3.12 14.97 -25.84
N GLU A 192 2.23 15.42 -26.72
CA GLU A 192 2.32 15.23 -28.18
C GLU A 192 3.57 15.92 -28.76
N PHE A 193 3.84 17.17 -28.35
CA PHE A 193 5.04 17.90 -28.78
C PHE A 193 6.34 17.18 -28.42
N ASN A 194 6.35 16.46 -27.30
CA ASN A 194 7.50 15.71 -26.82
C ASN A 194 7.55 14.26 -27.31
N ASP A 195 6.70 13.86 -28.25
CA ASP A 195 6.55 12.48 -28.74
C ASP A 195 6.25 11.47 -27.61
N GLN A 196 5.55 11.88 -26.56
CA GLN A 196 5.21 10.98 -25.44
C GLN A 196 3.89 10.24 -25.69
N SER A 197 3.65 9.17 -24.92
CA SER A 197 2.36 8.50 -24.93
C SER A 197 1.30 9.36 -24.23
N VAL A 198 0.12 9.49 -24.82
CA VAL A 198 -1.00 10.25 -24.27
C VAL A 198 -2.01 9.28 -23.63
N PRO A 199 -1.96 9.07 -22.30
CA PRO A 199 -2.91 8.18 -21.63
C PRO A 199 -4.29 8.82 -21.48
N ALA A 200 -5.32 7.98 -21.40
CA ALA A 200 -6.66 8.43 -21.07
C ALA A 200 -6.78 8.77 -19.57
N GLY A 201 -7.32 9.95 -19.27
CA GLY A 201 -7.64 10.42 -17.92
C GLY A 201 -6.64 11.45 -17.37
N GLN A 202 -7.15 12.50 -16.72
CA GLN A 202 -6.34 13.63 -16.23
C GLN A 202 -5.23 13.19 -15.28
N THR A 203 -5.53 12.30 -14.32
CA THR A 203 -4.54 11.77 -13.37
C THR A 203 -3.32 11.15 -14.09
N ARG A 204 -3.57 10.37 -15.14
CA ARG A 204 -2.50 9.69 -15.90
C ARG A 204 -1.73 10.65 -16.79
N LEU A 205 -2.39 11.68 -17.34
CA LEU A 205 -1.73 12.75 -18.09
C LEU A 205 -0.73 13.50 -17.19
N LEU A 206 -1.16 13.85 -15.98
CA LEU A 206 -0.30 14.49 -14.99
C LEU A 206 0.88 13.60 -14.60
N ASP A 207 0.65 12.29 -14.35
CA ASP A 207 1.72 11.33 -14.05
C ASP A 207 2.78 11.27 -15.18
N ALA A 208 2.33 11.18 -16.43
CA ALA A 208 3.20 11.09 -17.59
C ALA A 208 4.00 12.38 -17.81
N LEU A 209 3.34 13.54 -17.69
CA LEU A 209 3.99 14.84 -17.90
C LEU A 209 4.98 15.16 -16.78
N GLN A 210 4.62 14.85 -15.53
CA GLN A 210 5.50 14.95 -14.36
C GLN A 210 6.79 14.13 -14.53
N ASP A 211 6.69 12.88 -15.00
CA ASP A 211 7.87 12.06 -15.30
C ASP A 211 8.71 12.68 -16.43
N ALA A 212 8.05 13.12 -17.51
CA ALA A 212 8.72 13.72 -18.65
C ALA A 212 9.44 15.03 -18.33
N MET A 213 8.86 15.90 -17.48
CA MET A 213 9.47 17.15 -17.05
C MET A 213 10.62 16.93 -16.05
N TYR A 214 10.45 16.01 -15.09
CA TYR A 214 11.45 15.80 -14.05
C TYR A 214 12.67 15.00 -14.53
N PHE A 215 12.48 13.95 -15.35
CA PHE A 215 13.57 13.10 -15.84
C PHE A 215 13.95 13.35 -17.31
N GLY A 216 13.11 14.05 -18.06
CA GLY A 216 13.23 14.20 -19.52
C GLY A 216 12.27 13.29 -20.28
N ALA A 217 11.92 13.71 -21.49
CA ALA A 217 11.03 13.00 -22.40
C ALA A 217 11.63 11.66 -22.86
N LEU A 218 10.85 10.58 -22.85
CA LEU A 218 11.29 9.26 -23.29
C LEU A 218 11.55 9.26 -24.79
N LYS A 219 12.66 8.65 -25.23
CA LYS A 219 12.88 8.41 -26.66
C LYS A 219 11.91 7.32 -27.16
N PRO A 220 11.64 7.27 -28.47
CA PRO A 220 10.85 6.21 -29.08
C PRO A 220 11.42 4.82 -28.76
N CYS A 221 10.56 3.80 -28.87
CA CYS A 221 10.99 2.42 -28.67
C CYS A 221 12.08 2.03 -29.69
N PRO A 222 13.18 1.37 -29.26
CA PRO A 222 14.22 0.92 -30.18
C PRO A 222 13.73 -0.22 -31.09
N ASP A 223 12.78 -1.02 -30.63
CA ASP A 223 12.35 -2.25 -31.31
C ASP A 223 11.14 -2.04 -32.23
N CYS A 224 10.38 -0.95 -32.07
CA CYS A 224 9.22 -0.68 -32.93
C CYS A 224 9.06 0.81 -33.28
N PRO A 225 8.77 1.12 -34.56
CA PRO A 225 8.80 2.49 -35.07
C PRO A 225 7.68 3.38 -34.51
N LYS A 226 6.52 2.80 -34.18
CA LYS A 226 5.36 3.52 -33.64
C LYS A 226 5.25 3.42 -32.10
N GLY A 227 6.17 2.72 -31.45
CA GLY A 227 6.09 2.49 -30.01
C GLY A 227 6.49 3.70 -29.19
N ARG A 228 5.67 4.02 -28.20
CA ARG A 228 6.01 4.96 -27.13
C ARG A 228 6.14 4.20 -25.82
N LEU A 229 7.11 4.61 -25.02
CA LEU A 229 7.35 4.01 -23.71
C LEU A 229 6.43 4.68 -22.69
N TYR A 230 5.94 3.90 -21.74
CA TYR A 230 5.18 4.38 -20.60
C TYR A 230 5.61 3.63 -19.34
N TYR A 231 5.51 4.29 -18.19
CA TYR A 231 5.81 3.68 -16.92
C TYR A 231 4.67 2.76 -16.46
N HIS A 232 5.01 1.56 -16.02
CA HIS A 232 4.07 0.60 -15.44
C HIS A 232 4.79 -0.29 -14.42
N ASN A 233 4.37 -0.20 -13.16
CA ASN A 233 4.76 -1.13 -12.09
C ASN A 233 6.27 -1.40 -11.99
N GLY A 234 7.08 -0.34 -11.84
CA GLY A 234 8.53 -0.43 -11.65
C GLY A 234 9.36 -0.53 -12.93
N MET A 235 8.73 -0.59 -14.12
CA MET A 235 9.43 -0.69 -15.40
C MET A 235 8.78 0.17 -16.49
N PHE A 236 9.53 0.53 -17.52
CA PHE A 236 8.99 1.16 -18.72
C PHE A 236 8.66 0.09 -19.74
N ARG A 237 7.44 0.13 -20.29
CA ARG A 237 6.95 -0.79 -21.30
C ARG A 237 6.60 -0.04 -22.57
N CYS A 238 6.75 -0.72 -23.70
CA CYS A 238 6.27 -0.20 -24.97
C CYS A 238 4.75 -0.41 -25.11
N ASN A 239 4.03 0.61 -25.59
CA ASN A 239 2.62 0.49 -25.97
C ASN A 239 2.41 0.16 -27.47
N GLY A 240 3.49 0.12 -28.24
CA GLY A 240 3.46 -0.15 -29.67
C GLY A 240 3.22 -1.62 -30.00
N MET A 241 2.91 -1.86 -31.26
CA MET A 241 2.85 -3.19 -31.85
C MET A 241 3.97 -3.32 -32.89
N ILE A 242 4.55 -4.53 -33.00
CA ILE A 242 5.57 -4.84 -34.00
C ILE A 242 4.91 -5.05 -35.36
N ASP A 243 3.82 -5.82 -35.36
CA ASP A 243 2.91 -6.06 -36.47
C ASP A 243 1.47 -5.76 -36.05
N GLU A 244 0.47 -6.09 -36.86
CA GLU A 244 -0.95 -5.79 -36.56
C GLU A 244 -1.55 -6.62 -35.41
N TRP A 245 -0.85 -7.64 -34.91
CA TRP A 245 -1.38 -8.62 -33.95
C TRP A 245 -0.53 -8.76 -32.68
N THR A 246 0.74 -8.34 -32.74
CA THR A 246 1.76 -8.63 -31.74
C THR A 246 2.22 -7.35 -31.05
N HIS A 247 1.94 -7.25 -29.76
CA HIS A 247 2.47 -6.18 -28.91
C HIS A 247 3.99 -6.26 -28.80
N CYS A 248 4.64 -5.10 -28.76
CA CYS A 248 6.07 -5.01 -28.57
C CYS A 248 6.44 -5.48 -27.14
N PRO A 249 7.34 -6.48 -26.98
CA PRO A 249 7.73 -7.00 -25.66
C PRO A 249 8.80 -6.14 -24.96
N TYR A 250 9.24 -5.05 -25.58
CA TYR A 250 10.31 -4.20 -25.06
C TYR A 250 9.94 -3.66 -23.67
N SER A 251 10.85 -3.89 -22.71
CA SER A 251 10.77 -3.35 -21.36
C SER A 251 12.16 -2.95 -20.87
N SER A 252 12.23 -1.87 -20.08
CA SER A 252 13.49 -1.35 -19.53
C SER A 252 13.26 -0.62 -18.22
N THR A 253 14.22 -0.68 -17.30
CA THR A 253 14.22 0.14 -16.08
C THR A 253 14.90 1.50 -16.30
N LYS A 254 15.72 1.63 -17.35
CA LYS A 254 16.49 2.84 -17.68
C LYS A 254 16.35 3.15 -19.17
N PRO A 255 15.18 3.63 -19.62
CA PRO A 255 14.99 4.01 -21.00
C PRO A 255 15.82 5.25 -21.35
N PRO A 256 16.28 5.38 -22.61
CA PRO A 256 16.97 6.59 -23.06
C PRO A 256 16.00 7.77 -23.13
N ARG A 257 16.43 8.94 -22.64
CA ARG A 257 15.63 10.17 -22.57
C ARG A 257 16.25 11.30 -23.39
N LYS A 258 15.44 12.28 -23.79
CA LYS A 258 15.82 13.58 -24.37
C LYS A 258 15.36 14.70 -23.43
N ALA A 259 15.95 15.89 -23.56
CA ALA A 259 15.47 17.06 -22.82
C ALA A 259 14.00 17.33 -23.16
N PHE A 260 13.21 17.67 -22.14
CA PHE A 260 11.82 18.06 -22.32
C PHE A 260 11.74 19.43 -23.00
N GLY A 261 10.96 19.54 -24.07
CA GLY A 261 10.76 20.79 -24.80
C GLY A 261 9.39 21.37 -24.49
N VAL A 262 9.34 22.66 -24.15
CA VAL A 262 8.09 23.40 -23.95
C VAL A 262 7.81 24.22 -25.22
N PRO A 263 6.64 24.05 -25.87
CA PRO A 263 6.24 24.90 -26.98
C PRO A 263 6.14 26.37 -26.53
N ARG A 264 6.46 27.30 -27.43
CA ARG A 264 6.46 28.75 -27.15
C ARG A 264 5.10 29.26 -26.65
N GLU A 265 4.02 28.60 -27.03
CA GLU A 265 2.64 28.91 -26.64
C GLU A 265 2.36 28.69 -25.15
N TYR A 266 3.22 27.94 -24.45
CA TYR A 266 3.06 27.59 -23.04
C TYR A 266 4.15 28.18 -22.14
N CYS A 267 5.05 29.02 -22.69
CA CYS A 267 6.14 29.67 -21.94
C CYS A 267 5.67 30.75 -20.95
N ASP A 268 4.39 31.12 -20.97
CA ASP A 268 3.83 32.14 -20.09
C ASP A 268 3.49 31.59 -18.68
N VAL A 269 3.55 30.27 -18.51
CA VAL A 269 3.34 29.62 -17.22
C VAL A 269 4.66 29.65 -16.44
N PRO A 270 4.75 30.31 -15.25
CA PRO A 270 6.01 30.49 -14.51
C PRO A 270 6.76 29.20 -14.16
N LEU A 271 6.07 28.06 -14.27
CA LEU A 271 6.56 26.72 -13.95
C LEU A 271 7.11 25.94 -15.18
N LEU A 272 6.77 26.34 -16.41
CA LEU A 272 7.12 25.64 -17.65
C LEU A 272 8.35 26.25 -18.33
#